data_AF-A0A315Z9Y5-F1
#
_entry.id   AF-A0A315Z9Y5-F1
#
_cell.length_a   1.000
_cell.length_b   1.000
_cell.length_c   1.000
_cell.angle_alpha   90.00
_cell.angle_beta   90.00
_cell.angle_gamma   90.00
#
_symmetry.space_group_name_H-M   'P 1'
#
loop_
_entity.id
_entity.type
_entity.pdbx_description
1 polymer ?
#
loop_
_entity_poly.entity_id
_entity_poly.type
_entity_poly.pdbx_seq_one_letter_code
_entity_poly.pdbx_strand_id
1 'polypeptide(L)'
;MLRNKQIVLPAITIFFLLLISFNYPNTFNFNTSLDRDADGITDKRDYCPLEAGFISTGGCPDIDLDGVADKWDKCPELEGSLDSFGCPDYDKDGVSDTVDQCPYDFGEAKNNGCPDLDQDGVADHMDDCIDEKGTVETNGCPDTDKDGVADIYDKCPTKFGEVKYWGCIDSDGDLVGDHIDECPYDKGSTLNKGCPVK
;
A
#
# COMPACT_ATOMS: atom_id res chain seq x y z
N MET A 1 50.69 -43.85 -2.99
CA MET A 1 51.91 -43.31 -2.38
C MET A 1 51.51 -42.48 -1.15
N LEU A 2 51.64 -43.07 0.04
CA LEU A 2 51.39 -42.45 1.34
C LEU A 2 52.70 -41.91 1.92
N ARG A 3 52.75 -40.63 2.30
CA ARG A 3 53.67 -39.99 3.27
C ARG A 3 52.94 -38.73 3.74
N ASN A 4 52.25 -38.68 4.88
CA ASN A 4 52.66 -38.86 6.27
C ASN A 4 53.88 -37.99 6.66
N LYS A 5 53.60 -36.79 7.19
CA LYS A 5 54.49 -36.07 8.11
C LYS A 5 53.65 -35.41 9.21
N GLN A 6 53.51 -36.12 10.32
CA GLN A 6 53.24 -35.54 11.62
C GLN A 6 54.43 -34.66 11.99
N ILE A 7 54.18 -33.40 12.35
CA ILE A 7 55.16 -32.55 13.02
C ILE A 7 54.75 -32.52 14.48
N VAL A 8 55.56 -33.22 15.28
CA VAL A 8 55.49 -33.28 16.73
C VAL A 8 56.29 -32.09 17.26
N LEU A 9 55.65 -31.15 17.95
CA LEU A 9 56.35 -30.08 18.69
C LEU A 9 56.37 -30.46 20.19
N PRO A 10 57.54 -30.47 20.85
CA PRO A 10 57.67 -30.99 22.20
C PRO A 10 57.21 -29.97 23.25
N ALA A 11 56.50 -30.46 24.26
CA ALA A 11 56.30 -29.77 25.52
C ALA A 11 57.65 -29.66 26.26
N ILE A 12 58.12 -28.44 26.49
CA ILE A 12 59.15 -28.15 27.49
C ILE A 12 58.60 -27.07 28.41
N THR A 13 58.06 -27.53 29.53
CA THR A 13 57.98 -26.78 30.78
C THR A 13 59.39 -26.32 31.19
N ILE A 14 59.56 -25.06 31.62
CA ILE A 14 60.19 -24.70 32.91
C ILE A 14 60.15 -23.17 33.08
N PHE A 15 59.53 -22.83 34.19
CA PHE A 15 59.48 -21.59 34.94
C PHE A 15 60.87 -20.91 35.07
N PHE A 16 61.01 -19.65 34.67
CA PHE A 16 62.06 -18.78 35.20
C PHE A 16 61.51 -17.38 35.44
N LEU A 17 61.22 -17.12 36.72
CA LEU A 17 61.08 -15.81 37.33
C LEU A 17 62.32 -14.97 37.00
N LEU A 18 62.15 -13.97 36.13
CA LEU A 18 63.00 -12.79 36.12
C LEU A 18 62.08 -11.57 36.19
N LEU A 19 62.06 -10.98 37.39
CA LEU A 19 61.55 -9.66 37.69
C LEU A 19 62.25 -8.65 36.78
N ILE A 20 61.64 -8.35 35.63
CA ILE A 20 61.98 -7.14 34.89
C ILE A 20 60.84 -6.16 35.08
N SER A 21 61.02 -5.32 36.10
CA SER A 21 60.27 -4.10 36.34
C SER A 21 60.53 -3.11 35.20
N PHE A 22 59.86 -3.26 34.06
CA PHE A 22 59.64 -2.16 33.14
C PHE A 22 58.18 -1.72 33.26
N ASN A 23 58.04 -0.64 34.04
CA ASN A 23 56.94 0.30 34.01
C ASN A 23 56.33 0.39 32.60
N TYR A 24 55.10 -0.06 32.45
CA TYR A 24 54.26 0.43 31.37
C TYR A 24 53.94 1.89 31.69
N PRO A 25 54.44 2.89 30.93
CA PRO A 25 53.80 4.19 30.97
C PRO A 25 52.39 3.99 30.38
N ASN A 26 51.42 3.80 31.28
CA ASN A 26 50.01 3.98 31.02
C ASN A 26 49.78 5.43 30.63
N THR A 27 49.97 5.74 29.35
CA THR A 27 49.30 6.86 28.69
C THR A 27 48.94 6.43 27.27
N PHE A 28 48.14 5.36 27.15
CA PHE A 28 47.21 5.34 26.02
C PHE A 28 46.24 6.50 26.30
N ASN A 29 46.49 7.64 25.66
CA ASN A 29 45.46 8.64 25.46
C ASN A 29 44.41 8.00 24.56
N PHE A 30 43.58 7.12 25.12
CA PHE A 30 42.30 6.82 24.54
C PHE A 30 41.48 8.07 24.73
N ASN A 31 41.50 8.92 23.72
CA ASN A 31 40.29 9.65 23.38
C ASN A 31 39.32 8.59 22.83
N THR A 32 38.89 7.63 23.67
CA THR A 32 37.75 6.74 23.36
C THR A 32 36.57 7.68 23.37
N SER A 33 36.19 8.15 22.20
CA SER A 33 34.83 8.60 22.04
C SER A 33 33.92 7.44 22.47
N LEU A 34 32.94 7.74 23.33
CA LEU A 34 31.97 6.76 23.82
C LEU A 34 31.27 6.09 22.65
N ASP A 35 31.08 4.78 22.75
CA ASP A 35 30.42 3.87 21.81
C ASP A 35 29.79 2.79 22.69
N ARG A 36 28.49 2.95 22.99
CA ARG A 36 27.79 2.18 24.03
C ARG A 36 27.29 0.82 23.56
N ASP A 37 26.93 0.67 22.30
CA ASP A 37 26.47 -0.58 21.70
C ASP A 37 27.56 -1.32 20.92
N ALA A 38 28.74 -0.72 20.78
CA ALA A 38 29.94 -1.31 20.19
C ALA A 38 29.77 -1.69 18.72
N ASP A 39 28.97 -0.93 17.97
CA ASP A 39 28.80 -1.09 16.52
C ASP A 39 29.94 -0.45 15.69
N GLY A 40 30.86 0.26 16.36
CA GLY A 40 32.00 0.94 15.76
C GLY A 40 31.71 2.39 15.36
N ILE A 41 30.52 2.90 15.65
CA ILE A 41 30.10 4.29 15.51
C ILE A 41 30.03 4.88 16.91
N THR A 42 30.64 6.04 17.05
CA THR A 42 30.65 6.70 18.36
C THR A 42 29.27 7.26 18.66
N ASP A 43 28.80 7.21 19.91
CA ASP A 43 27.53 7.78 20.39
C ASP A 43 27.20 9.18 19.84
N LYS A 44 28.22 10.02 19.64
CA LYS A 44 28.05 11.39 19.11
C LYS A 44 27.65 11.43 17.63
N ARG A 45 28.00 10.39 16.88
CA ARG A 45 27.77 10.22 15.43
C ARG A 45 26.72 9.15 15.12
N ASP A 46 26.21 8.51 16.15
CA ASP A 46 25.26 7.42 16.08
C ASP A 46 23.84 7.95 16.34
N TYR A 47 22.91 7.60 15.45
CA TYR A 47 21.50 7.96 15.61
C TYR A 47 20.72 7.02 16.53
N CYS A 48 21.29 5.87 16.87
CA CYS A 48 20.77 4.87 17.80
C CYS A 48 21.84 4.38 18.81
N PRO A 49 22.35 5.24 19.73
CA PRO A 49 23.53 4.96 20.59
C PRO A 49 23.42 3.83 21.64
N LEU A 50 22.36 3.03 21.58
CA LEU A 50 22.10 1.91 22.50
C LEU A 50 21.73 0.62 21.73
N GLU A 51 21.66 0.69 20.40
CA GLU A 51 21.18 -0.37 19.52
C GLU A 51 22.14 -0.46 18.33
N ALA A 52 22.95 -1.52 18.30
CA ALA A 52 23.97 -1.67 17.27
C ALA A 52 23.37 -1.70 15.86
N GLY A 53 23.92 -0.90 14.95
CA GLY A 53 23.43 -0.80 13.58
C GLY A 53 24.53 -0.72 12.53
N PHE A 54 24.13 -0.40 11.29
CA PHE A 54 25.06 -0.25 10.18
C PHE A 54 25.47 1.21 9.98
N ILE A 55 26.67 1.43 9.44
CA ILE A 55 27.11 2.78 9.05
C ILE A 55 26.26 3.39 7.93
N SER A 56 25.68 2.56 7.05
CA SER A 56 24.75 2.99 5.99
C SER A 56 23.48 3.62 6.55
N THR A 57 23.03 3.14 7.71
CA THR A 57 21.81 3.58 8.41
C THR A 57 22.13 4.49 9.60
N GLY A 58 23.37 4.98 9.70
CA GLY A 58 23.80 5.93 10.73
C GLY A 58 23.87 5.34 12.15
N GLY A 59 24.14 4.04 12.28
CA GLY A 59 24.24 3.31 13.54
C GLY A 59 22.92 2.73 14.04
N CYS A 60 21.87 2.76 13.23
CA CYS A 60 20.58 2.17 13.60
C CYS A 60 20.40 0.77 12.99
N PRO A 61 19.66 -0.13 13.68
CA PRO A 61 19.22 -1.41 13.11
C PRO A 61 18.41 -1.24 11.81
N ASP A 62 18.52 -2.25 10.96
CA ASP A 62 17.87 -2.37 9.65
C ASP A 62 17.68 -3.88 9.43
N ILE A 63 16.49 -4.39 9.75
CA ILE A 63 16.24 -5.83 9.84
C ILE A 63 15.98 -6.48 8.47
N ASP A 64 15.41 -5.75 7.52
CA ASP A 64 15.18 -6.23 6.15
C ASP A 64 16.30 -5.88 5.16
N LEU A 65 17.22 -4.98 5.56
CA LEU A 65 18.41 -4.60 4.81
C LEU A 65 18.12 -3.78 3.55
N ASP A 66 17.01 -3.04 3.53
CA ASP A 66 16.64 -2.19 2.39
C ASP A 66 17.37 -0.83 2.38
N GLY A 67 18.10 -0.52 3.46
CA GLY A 67 18.87 0.71 3.64
C GLY A 67 18.12 1.85 4.34
N VAL A 68 16.89 1.63 4.77
CA VAL A 68 16.10 2.49 5.65
C VAL A 68 16.11 1.86 7.05
N ALA A 69 16.68 2.55 8.04
CA ALA A 69 16.73 1.98 9.38
C ALA A 69 15.32 1.75 9.95
N ASP A 70 15.12 0.69 10.75
CA ASP A 70 13.82 0.26 11.33
C ASP A 70 13.04 1.42 11.97
N LYS A 71 13.76 2.38 12.55
CA LYS A 71 13.20 3.57 13.20
C LYS A 71 12.51 4.55 12.24
N TRP A 72 12.91 4.57 10.98
CA TRP A 72 12.37 5.42 9.92
C TRP A 72 11.63 4.64 8.84
N ASP A 73 11.74 3.33 8.89
CA ASP A 73 11.04 2.41 8.00
C ASP A 73 9.57 2.26 8.43
N LYS A 74 8.66 2.41 7.47
CA LYS A 74 7.23 2.17 7.66
C LYS A 74 6.87 0.69 7.57
N CYS A 75 7.73 -0.12 6.98
CA CYS A 75 7.60 -1.55 6.80
C CYS A 75 8.86 -2.33 7.23
N PRO A 76 9.30 -2.25 8.51
CA PRO A 76 10.61 -2.76 8.93
C PRO A 76 10.94 -4.20 8.55
N GLU A 77 9.94 -5.06 8.35
CA GLU A 77 10.14 -6.48 8.04
C GLU A 77 10.08 -6.80 6.52
N LEU A 78 9.89 -5.80 5.65
CA LEU A 78 9.60 -5.97 4.23
C LEU A 78 10.41 -5.00 3.38
N GLU A 79 11.39 -5.53 2.64
CA GLU A 79 12.26 -4.73 1.77
C GLU A 79 11.48 -3.74 0.90
N GLY A 80 11.84 -2.46 1.01
CA GLY A 80 11.24 -1.39 0.24
C GLY A 80 12.25 -0.45 -0.39
N SER A 81 11.74 0.72 -0.80
CA SER A 81 12.56 1.78 -1.38
C SER A 81 12.56 3.01 -0.48
N LEU A 82 13.58 3.85 -0.63
CA LEU A 82 13.63 5.12 0.09
C LEU A 82 12.45 6.03 -0.26
N ASP A 83 11.99 6.01 -1.51
CA ASP A 83 10.88 6.84 -2.00
C ASP A 83 9.54 6.44 -1.34
N SER A 84 9.42 5.16 -0.97
CA SER A 84 8.27 4.56 -0.28
C SER A 84 8.50 4.39 1.24
N PHE A 85 9.50 5.06 1.82
CA PHE A 85 9.84 5.02 3.25
C PHE A 85 10.06 3.58 3.78
N GLY A 86 10.76 2.76 3.00
CA GLY A 86 11.10 1.39 3.33
C GLY A 86 9.97 0.37 3.09
N CYS A 87 8.87 0.79 2.47
CA CYS A 87 7.82 -0.15 2.06
C CYS A 87 7.96 -0.61 0.59
N PRO A 88 7.47 -1.80 0.24
CA PRO A 88 7.36 -2.21 -1.16
C PRO A 88 6.36 -1.33 -1.92
N ASP A 89 6.63 -1.13 -3.21
CA ASP A 89 5.82 -0.42 -4.21
C ASP A 89 6.05 -1.15 -5.54
N TYR A 90 5.23 -2.17 -5.80
CA TYR A 90 5.49 -3.15 -6.85
C TYR A 90 5.28 -2.59 -8.26
N ASP A 91 4.25 -1.76 -8.46
CA ASP A 91 3.92 -1.16 -9.74
C ASP A 91 4.59 0.21 -9.97
N LYS A 92 5.19 0.79 -8.91
CA LYS A 92 6.01 2.01 -8.92
C LYS A 92 5.18 3.25 -9.22
N ASP A 93 3.97 3.29 -8.71
CA ASP A 93 3.09 4.44 -8.85
C ASP A 93 3.29 5.51 -7.75
N GLY A 94 4.10 5.19 -6.74
CA GLY A 94 4.42 6.04 -5.60
C GLY A 94 3.49 5.85 -4.39
N VAL A 95 2.56 4.90 -4.45
CA VAL A 95 1.72 4.42 -3.36
C VAL A 95 2.24 3.06 -2.93
N SER A 96 2.74 2.93 -1.69
CA SER A 96 3.26 1.64 -1.24
C SER A 96 2.17 0.57 -1.19
N ASP A 97 2.52 -0.69 -1.49
CA ASP A 97 1.62 -1.86 -1.50
C ASP A 97 0.76 -2.00 -0.23
N THR A 98 1.23 -1.47 0.91
CA THR A 98 0.50 -1.51 2.19
C THR A 98 -0.74 -0.63 2.25
N VAL A 99 -0.83 0.38 1.39
CA VAL A 99 -1.96 1.34 1.31
C VAL A 99 -2.54 1.47 -0.10
N ASP A 100 -1.93 0.80 -1.07
CA ASP A 100 -2.40 0.71 -2.44
C ASP A 100 -3.60 -0.26 -2.54
N GLN A 101 -4.67 0.19 -3.20
CA GLN A 101 -5.85 -0.64 -3.48
C GLN A 101 -5.67 -1.53 -4.71
N CYS A 102 -4.71 -1.22 -5.58
CA CYS A 102 -4.35 -1.93 -6.78
C CYS A 102 -2.82 -2.17 -6.89
N PRO A 103 -2.18 -2.94 -5.97
CA PRO A 103 -0.70 -3.06 -5.86
C PRO A 103 0.06 -3.59 -7.07
N TYR A 104 -0.62 -3.93 -8.17
CA TYR A 104 -0.04 -4.50 -9.37
C TYR A 104 -0.34 -3.67 -10.63
N ASP A 105 -1.18 -2.64 -10.51
CA ASP A 105 -1.72 -1.88 -11.62
C ASP A 105 -1.56 -0.38 -11.34
N PHE A 106 -0.56 0.22 -12.01
CA PHE A 106 -0.20 1.62 -11.81
C PHE A 106 -1.42 2.56 -11.75
N GLY A 107 -1.54 3.31 -10.65
CA GLY A 107 -2.57 4.31 -10.48
C GLY A 107 -2.07 5.67 -10.03
N GLU A 108 -3.01 6.59 -9.83
CA GLU A 108 -2.69 7.87 -9.21
C GLU A 108 -2.97 7.79 -7.71
N ALA A 109 -2.14 8.47 -6.90
CA ALA A 109 -2.36 8.55 -5.45
C ALA A 109 -3.75 9.11 -5.05
N LYS A 110 -4.38 9.92 -5.92
CA LYS A 110 -5.76 10.43 -5.69
C LYS A 110 -6.81 9.30 -5.73
N ASN A 111 -6.49 8.20 -6.42
CA ASN A 111 -7.30 7.00 -6.60
C ASN A 111 -6.77 5.82 -5.76
N ASN A 112 -6.02 6.11 -4.69
CA ASN A 112 -5.39 5.11 -3.81
C ASN A 112 -4.56 4.07 -4.56
N GLY A 113 -3.82 4.50 -5.59
CA GLY A 113 -2.95 3.64 -6.39
C GLY A 113 -3.67 2.83 -7.46
N CYS A 114 -4.94 3.10 -7.72
CA CYS A 114 -5.68 2.45 -8.79
C CYS A 114 -5.76 3.28 -10.09
N PRO A 115 -5.80 2.61 -11.26
CA PRO A 115 -6.03 3.24 -12.55
C PRO A 115 -7.45 3.85 -12.66
N ASP A 116 -7.59 4.78 -13.59
CA ASP A 116 -8.82 5.49 -13.97
C ASP A 116 -8.70 5.77 -15.47
N LEU A 117 -9.15 4.79 -16.26
CA LEU A 117 -8.91 4.68 -17.69
C LEU A 117 -9.56 5.82 -18.47
N ASP A 118 -10.79 6.15 -18.12
CA ASP A 118 -11.56 7.16 -18.81
C ASP A 118 -11.38 8.57 -18.21
N GLN A 119 -10.77 8.69 -17.03
CA GLN A 119 -10.47 9.93 -16.30
C GLN A 119 -11.74 10.67 -15.86
N ASP A 120 -12.75 9.97 -15.40
CA ASP A 120 -13.95 10.55 -14.81
C ASP A 120 -13.83 10.81 -13.29
N GLY A 121 -12.80 10.24 -12.66
CA GLY A 121 -12.51 10.36 -11.24
C GLY A 121 -13.03 9.21 -10.37
N VAL A 122 -13.60 8.17 -10.98
CA VAL A 122 -13.90 6.87 -10.38
C VAL A 122 -12.81 5.89 -10.82
N ALA A 123 -12.15 5.23 -9.88
CA ALA A 123 -11.10 4.26 -10.23
C ALA A 123 -11.71 3.04 -10.93
N ASP A 124 -10.99 2.42 -11.86
CA ASP A 124 -11.48 1.31 -12.71
C ASP A 124 -12.13 0.17 -11.91
N HIS A 125 -11.59 -0.13 -10.72
CA HIS A 125 -12.11 -1.19 -9.85
C HIS A 125 -13.43 -0.84 -9.15
N MET A 126 -13.85 0.42 -9.21
CA MET A 126 -15.11 0.98 -8.70
C MET A 126 -16.03 1.51 -9.81
N ASP A 127 -15.57 1.45 -11.06
CA ASP A 127 -16.27 1.97 -12.24
C ASP A 127 -16.99 0.84 -12.98
N ASP A 128 -18.32 0.94 -13.07
CA ASP A 128 -19.15 -0.01 -13.81
C ASP A 128 -19.00 0.15 -15.35
N CYS A 129 -18.47 1.29 -15.81
CA CYS A 129 -18.28 1.69 -17.21
C CYS A 129 -16.86 2.22 -17.47
N ILE A 130 -15.85 1.38 -17.23
CA ILE A 130 -14.40 1.68 -17.32
C ILE A 130 -13.96 2.48 -18.58
N ASP A 131 -14.69 2.43 -19.70
CA ASP A 131 -14.37 3.15 -20.94
C ASP A 131 -15.28 4.34 -21.29
N GLU A 132 -16.26 4.68 -20.45
CA GLU A 132 -17.24 5.74 -20.69
C GLU A 132 -17.49 6.61 -19.45
N LYS A 133 -17.12 7.89 -19.56
CA LYS A 133 -17.24 8.87 -18.46
C LYS A 133 -18.61 8.94 -17.81
N GLY A 134 -18.64 8.79 -16.50
CA GLY A 134 -19.78 9.05 -15.65
C GLY A 134 -19.46 9.94 -14.46
N THR A 135 -20.16 9.68 -13.35
CA THR A 135 -19.93 10.36 -12.07
C THR A 135 -19.91 9.34 -10.93
N VAL A 136 -19.45 9.78 -9.76
CA VAL A 136 -19.46 8.95 -8.54
C VAL A 136 -20.88 8.49 -8.18
N GLU A 137 -21.91 9.30 -8.44
CA GLU A 137 -23.30 8.95 -8.17
C GLU A 137 -23.83 7.82 -9.05
N THR A 138 -23.23 7.63 -10.23
CA THR A 138 -23.60 6.63 -11.23
C THR A 138 -22.58 5.50 -11.34
N ASN A 139 -21.68 5.36 -10.35
CA ASN A 139 -20.56 4.41 -10.35
C ASN A 139 -19.71 4.47 -11.62
N GLY A 140 -19.41 5.69 -12.10
CA GLY A 140 -18.57 5.91 -13.27
C GLY A 140 -19.29 5.75 -14.61
N CYS A 141 -20.59 5.48 -14.63
CA CYS A 141 -21.34 5.35 -15.88
C CYS A 141 -22.05 6.63 -16.34
N PRO A 142 -22.27 6.84 -17.65
CA PRO A 142 -23.11 7.92 -18.16
C PRO A 142 -24.55 7.86 -17.65
N ASP A 143 -25.15 9.04 -17.46
CA ASP A 143 -26.59 9.24 -17.20
C ASP A 143 -27.07 10.35 -18.15
N THR A 144 -27.67 9.91 -19.26
CA THR A 144 -28.00 10.75 -20.41
C THR A 144 -29.12 11.75 -20.10
N ASP A 145 -30.10 11.37 -19.30
CA ASP A 145 -31.26 12.22 -18.97
C ASP A 145 -31.21 12.85 -17.57
N LYS A 146 -30.23 12.47 -16.76
CA LYS A 146 -29.87 13.05 -15.46
C LYS A 146 -30.91 12.79 -14.38
N ASP A 147 -31.54 11.62 -14.40
CA ASP A 147 -32.49 11.22 -13.38
C ASP A 147 -31.87 10.48 -12.18
N GLY A 148 -30.57 10.21 -12.25
CA GLY A 148 -29.80 9.56 -11.20
C GLY A 148 -29.73 8.04 -11.34
N VAL A 149 -30.20 7.47 -12.45
CA VAL A 149 -29.97 6.07 -12.83
C VAL A 149 -29.05 6.03 -14.04
N ALA A 150 -27.89 5.39 -13.91
CA ALA A 150 -26.97 5.24 -15.04
C ALA A 150 -27.64 4.57 -16.25
N ASP A 151 -27.26 4.95 -17.46
CA ASP A 151 -27.83 4.46 -18.73
C ASP A 151 -27.84 2.92 -18.83
N ILE A 152 -26.85 2.26 -18.23
CA ILE A 152 -26.73 0.79 -18.19
C ILE A 152 -27.79 0.12 -17.30
N TYR A 153 -28.32 0.85 -16.31
CA TYR A 153 -29.34 0.39 -15.37
C TYR A 153 -30.73 0.93 -15.70
N ASP A 154 -30.79 2.08 -16.36
CA ASP A 154 -32.01 2.77 -16.77
C ASP A 154 -32.78 1.99 -17.84
N LYS A 155 -34.11 1.90 -17.67
CA LYS A 155 -35.04 1.29 -18.61
C LYS A 155 -35.58 2.31 -19.62
N CYS A 156 -35.39 3.59 -19.36
CA CYS A 156 -35.77 4.73 -20.18
C CYS A 156 -34.61 5.76 -20.35
N PRO A 157 -33.40 5.40 -20.85
CA PRO A 157 -32.15 6.19 -20.77
C PRO A 157 -32.12 7.60 -21.39
N THR A 158 -33.22 8.07 -21.97
CA THR A 158 -33.29 9.37 -22.66
C THR A 158 -34.47 10.21 -22.21
N LYS A 159 -35.20 9.74 -21.19
CA LYS A 159 -36.41 10.38 -20.69
C LYS A 159 -36.45 10.23 -19.17
N PHE A 160 -36.11 11.33 -18.51
CA PHE A 160 -36.13 11.48 -17.06
C PHE A 160 -37.30 10.74 -16.40
N GLY A 161 -36.98 9.86 -15.46
CA GLY A 161 -37.93 9.15 -14.64
C GLY A 161 -37.57 9.14 -13.17
N GLU A 162 -38.14 8.18 -12.44
CA GLU A 162 -37.85 8.02 -11.01
C GLU A 162 -36.97 6.80 -10.79
N VAL A 163 -36.00 6.92 -9.88
CA VAL A 163 -35.12 5.80 -9.46
C VAL A 163 -35.93 4.55 -9.05
N LYS A 164 -37.10 4.74 -8.42
CA LYS A 164 -38.00 3.65 -8.01
C LYS A 164 -38.47 2.78 -9.19
N TYR A 165 -38.51 3.35 -10.40
CA TYR A 165 -38.97 2.68 -11.61
C TYR A 165 -37.83 2.53 -12.63
N TRP A 166 -36.59 2.39 -12.15
CA TRP A 166 -35.41 2.19 -13.00
C TRP A 166 -35.30 3.26 -14.08
N GLY A 167 -35.46 4.53 -13.68
CA GLY A 167 -35.32 5.69 -14.55
C GLY A 167 -36.50 5.97 -15.48
N CYS A 168 -37.65 5.32 -15.23
CA CYS A 168 -38.86 5.57 -15.99
C CYS A 168 -39.90 6.38 -15.19
N ILE A 169 -40.74 7.13 -15.91
CA ILE A 169 -41.91 7.82 -15.35
C ILE A 169 -43.04 6.84 -15.03
N ASP A 170 -43.89 7.17 -14.06
CA ASP A 170 -45.20 6.56 -13.76
C ASP A 170 -46.27 7.65 -13.96
N SER A 171 -46.88 7.66 -15.14
CA SER A 171 -47.68 8.80 -15.61
C SER A 171 -49.05 8.92 -14.90
N ASP A 172 -49.62 7.83 -14.41
CA ASP A 172 -50.91 7.81 -13.70
C ASP A 172 -50.81 7.56 -12.18
N GLY A 173 -49.60 7.32 -11.69
CA GLY A 173 -49.27 7.19 -10.27
C GLY A 173 -49.87 5.94 -9.65
N ASP A 174 -49.96 4.83 -10.39
CA ASP A 174 -50.55 3.57 -9.93
C ASP A 174 -49.53 2.56 -9.34
N LEU A 175 -48.26 2.97 -9.29
CA LEU A 175 -47.11 2.21 -8.81
C LEU A 175 -46.52 1.21 -9.83
N VAL A 176 -46.91 1.29 -11.10
CA VAL A 176 -46.32 0.57 -12.23
C VAL A 176 -45.72 1.61 -13.19
N GLY A 177 -44.41 1.61 -13.39
CA GLY A 177 -43.79 2.57 -14.32
C GLY A 177 -44.25 2.34 -15.77
N ASP A 178 -44.35 3.41 -16.56
CA ASP A 178 -44.87 3.40 -17.94
C ASP A 178 -44.22 2.33 -18.83
N HIS A 179 -42.95 2.01 -18.60
CA HIS A 179 -42.18 1.02 -19.34
C HIS A 179 -42.68 -0.42 -19.16
N ILE A 180 -43.44 -0.70 -18.11
CA ILE A 180 -44.03 -2.01 -17.79
C ILE A 180 -45.56 -1.95 -17.58
N ASP A 181 -46.17 -0.77 -17.77
CA ASP A 181 -47.61 -0.56 -17.67
C ASP A 181 -48.31 -0.83 -19.03
N GLU A 182 -49.34 -1.68 -19.04
CA GLU A 182 -50.14 -1.95 -20.24
C GLU A 182 -51.14 -0.82 -20.55
N CYS A 183 -51.47 0.02 -19.56
CA CYS A 183 -52.37 1.18 -19.64
C CYS A 183 -51.76 2.44 -18.95
N PRO A 184 -50.63 2.99 -19.43
CA PRO A 184 -49.81 3.98 -18.69
C PRO A 184 -50.48 5.30 -18.25
N TYR A 185 -51.70 5.56 -18.69
CA TYR A 185 -52.43 6.80 -18.41
C TYR A 185 -53.76 6.57 -17.70
N ASP A 186 -54.10 5.31 -17.40
CA ASP A 186 -55.37 4.90 -16.81
C ASP A 186 -55.11 4.11 -15.52
N LYS A 187 -55.14 4.80 -14.39
CA LYS A 187 -54.80 4.24 -13.07
C LYS A 187 -55.35 2.83 -12.85
N GLY A 188 -54.45 1.84 -12.73
CA GLY A 188 -54.80 0.46 -12.45
C GLY A 188 -54.18 -0.09 -11.17
N SER A 189 -53.66 -1.31 -11.27
CA SER A 189 -53.03 -1.99 -10.15
C SER A 189 -51.91 -2.91 -10.63
N THR A 190 -50.96 -3.17 -9.74
CA THR A 190 -49.86 -4.12 -9.99
C THR A 190 -50.33 -5.53 -10.35
N LEU A 191 -51.52 -5.97 -9.89
CA LEU A 191 -52.10 -7.27 -10.22
C LEU A 191 -52.57 -7.35 -11.68
N ASN A 192 -52.96 -6.22 -12.26
CA ASN A 192 -53.48 -6.12 -13.62
C ASN A 192 -52.54 -5.33 -14.54
N LYS A 193 -51.23 -5.36 -14.26
CA LYS A 193 -50.18 -4.72 -15.06
C LYS A 193 -50.47 -3.25 -15.38
N GLY A 194 -50.96 -2.52 -14.39
CA GLY A 194 -51.25 -1.11 -14.49
C GLY A 194 -52.60 -0.75 -15.13
N CYS A 195 -53.39 -1.73 -15.59
CA CYS A 195 -54.70 -1.46 -16.17
C CYS A 195 -55.86 -1.47 -15.13
N PRO A 196 -56.92 -0.67 -15.34
CA PRO A 196 -58.13 -0.72 -14.54
C PRO A 196 -58.84 -2.07 -14.67
N VAL A 197 -59.54 -2.49 -13.60
CA VAL A 197 -60.43 -3.65 -13.66
C VAL A 197 -61.68 -3.25 -14.46
N LYS A 198 -62.00 -4.04 -15.49
CA LYS A 198 -63.21 -3.86 -16.31
C LYS A 198 -64.48 -4.28 -15.59
#